data_AF-A0A3E0W317-F1
#
_entry.id   AF-A0A3E0W317-F1
#
_cell.length_a   1.000
_cell.length_b   1.000
_cell.length_c   1.000
_cell.angle_alpha   90.00
_cell.angle_beta   90.00
_cell.angle_gamma   90.00
#
_symmetry.space_group_name_H-M   'P 1'
#
loop_
_entity.id
_entity.type
_entity.pdbx_description
1 polymer ?
#
loop_
_entity_poly.entity_id
_entity_poly.type
_entity_poly.pdbx_seq_one_letter_code
_entity_poly.pdbx_strand_id
1 'polypeptide(L)' 'MAETLDELEEAVASLRVVTEERERLIRRRDELIRAALKGGATWVQIQGVTGLSPRGLSLAIKRLPEE' A
#
# COMPACT_ATOMS: atom_id res chain seq x y z
N MET A 1 10.32 7.58 34.60
CA MET A 1 9.10 8.25 34.09
C MET A 1 9.41 9.13 32.89
N ALA A 2 10.41 10.03 32.97
CA ALA A 2 10.87 10.79 31.79
C ALA A 2 11.45 9.88 30.70
N GLU A 3 12.37 8.97 31.06
CA GLU A 3 13.00 8.02 30.12
C GLU A 3 11.99 7.14 29.36
N THR A 4 10.95 6.63 30.04
CA THR A 4 9.88 5.84 29.39
C THR A 4 9.02 6.67 28.43
N LEU A 5 8.87 7.97 28.68
CA LEU A 5 8.14 8.87 27.79
C LEU A 5 8.98 9.17 26.54
N ASP A 6 10.28 9.43 26.71
CA ASP A 6 11.21 9.66 25.59
C ASP A 6 11.29 8.43 24.67
N GLU A 7 11.41 7.22 25.25
CA GLU A 7 11.37 5.96 24.49
C GLU A 7 10.05 5.77 23.71
N LEU A 8 8.92 6.16 24.31
CA LEU A 8 7.61 6.11 23.65
C LEU A 8 7.53 7.09 22.47
N GLU A 9 8.05 8.30 22.63
CA GLU A 9 8.10 9.30 21.56
C GLU A 9 8.94 8.82 20.38
N GLU A 10 10.12 8.25 20.64
CA GLU A 10 10.99 7.67 19.61
C GLU A 10 10.34 6.50 18.88
N ALA A 11 9.65 5.61 19.62
CA ALA A 11 8.92 4.50 19.03
C ALA A 11 7.78 4.97 18.11
N VAL A 12 7.01 5.97 18.55
CA VAL A 12 5.93 6.55 17.74
C VAL A 12 6.48 7.25 16.50
N ALA A 13 7.58 8.00 16.61
CA ALA A 13 8.23 8.63 15.46
C ALA A 13 8.69 7.58 14.44
N SER A 14 9.30 6.48 14.90
CA SER A 14 9.71 5.36 14.05
C SER A 14 8.53 4.71 13.33
N LEU A 15 7.41 4.48 14.05
CA LEU A 15 6.19 3.94 13.45
C LEU A 15 5.59 4.86 12.39
N ARG A 16 5.67 6.18 12.57
CA ARG A 16 5.20 7.15 11.55
C ARG A 16 5.98 7.00 10.26
N VAL A 17 7.31 6.94 10.33
CA VAL A 17 8.16 6.76 9.15
C VAL A 17 7.82 5.47 8.40
N VAL A 18 7.68 4.35 9.13
CA VAL A 18 7.29 3.06 8.53
C VAL A 18 5.89 3.12 7.91
N THR A 19 4.96 3.85 8.53
CA THR A 19 3.60 4.02 8.03
C THR A 19 3.58 4.80 6.72
N GLU A 20 4.30 5.93 6.67
CA GLU A 20 4.44 6.75 5.46
C GLU A 20 5.05 5.95 4.30
N GLU A 21 6.10 5.17 4.60
CA GLU A 21 6.74 4.32 3.59
C GLU A 21 5.78 3.23 3.08
N ARG A 22 5.06 2.58 4.01
CA ARG A 22 4.06 1.57 3.66
C ARG A 22 2.98 2.16 2.76
N GLU A 23 2.50 3.36 3.04
CA GLU A 23 1.52 4.04 2.18
C GLU A 23 2.06 4.34 0.79
N ARG A 24 3.32 4.82 0.71
CA ARG A 24 4.00 5.07 -0.57
C ARG A 24 4.09 3.79 -1.42
N LEU A 25 4.50 2.68 -0.81
CA LEU A 25 4.60 1.39 -1.48
C LEU A 25 3.24 0.84 -1.92
N ILE A 26 2.19 1.03 -1.11
CA ILE A 26 0.82 0.66 -1.48
C ILE A 26 0.35 1.47 -2.68
N ARG A 27 0.53 2.80 -2.67
CA ARG A 27 0.19 3.67 -3.81
C ARG A 27 0.92 3.21 -5.07
N ARG A 28 2.23 2.94 -4.96
CA ARG A 28 3.04 2.44 -6.08
C ARG A 28 2.55 1.10 -6.63
N ARG A 29 2.20 0.15 -5.76
CA ARG A 29 1.61 -1.14 -6.16
C ARG A 29 0.29 -0.90 -6.90
N ASP A 30 -0.57 -0.05 -6.37
CA ASP A 30 -1.90 0.20 -6.91
C ASP A 30 -1.81 0.86 -8.31
N GLU A 31 -0.86 1.79 -8.51
CA GLU A 31 -0.51 2.34 -9.83
C GLU A 31 -0.05 1.27 -10.82
N LEU A 32 0.85 0.37 -10.40
CA LEU A 32 1.35 -0.72 -11.23
C LEU A 32 0.24 -1.72 -11.60
N ILE A 33 -0.68 -2.01 -10.68
CA ILE A 33 -1.87 -2.83 -10.94
C ILE A 33 -2.69 -2.18 -12.06
N ARG A 34 -2.99 -0.87 -11.95
CA ARG A 34 -3.77 -0.17 -12.98
C ARG A 34 -3.08 -0.16 -14.34
N ALA A 35 -1.78 0.14 -14.36
CA ALA A 35 -0.99 0.14 -15.59
C ALA A 35 -0.97 -1.24 -16.26
N ALA A 36 -0.82 -2.31 -15.48
CA ALA A 36 -0.85 -3.67 -16.01
C ALA A 36 -2.23 -4.04 -16.58
N LEU A 37 -3.32 -3.69 -15.90
CA LEU A 37 -4.69 -3.91 -16.40
C LEU A 37 -4.92 -3.16 -17.73
N LYS A 38 -4.47 -1.91 -17.83
CA LYS A 38 -4.50 -1.14 -19.07
C LYS A 38 -3.65 -1.74 -20.18
N GLY A 39 -2.54 -2.37 -19.82
CA GLY A 39 -1.68 -3.14 -20.72
C GLY A 39 -2.26 -4.51 -21.13
N GLY A 40 -3.49 -4.83 -20.71
CA GLY A 40 -4.18 -6.07 -21.09
C GLY A 40 -3.95 -7.25 -20.13
N ALA A 41 -3.29 -7.05 -18.98
CA ALA A 41 -3.20 -8.09 -17.96
C ALA A 41 -4.59 -8.44 -17.42
N THR A 42 -4.84 -9.72 -17.20
CA THR A 42 -6.09 -10.20 -16.61
C THR A 42 -6.08 -10.07 -15.10
N TRP A 43 -7.27 -9.98 -14.50
CA TRP A 43 -7.42 -9.97 -13.03
C TRP A 43 -6.74 -11.17 -12.36
N VAL A 44 -6.86 -12.37 -12.95
CA VAL A 44 -6.25 -13.60 -12.42
C VAL A 44 -4.72 -13.51 -12.39
N GLN A 45 -4.09 -12.97 -13.44
CA GLN A 45 -2.64 -12.76 -13.47
C GLN A 45 -2.19 -11.77 -12.39
N ILE A 46 -2.92 -10.66 -12.22
CA ILE A 46 -2.62 -9.69 -11.18
C ILE A 46 -2.77 -10.30 -9.78
N GLN A 47 -3.80 -11.11 -9.54
CA GLN A 47 -3.95 -11.84 -8.28
C GLN A 47 -2.78 -12.79 -8.02
N GLY A 48 -2.36 -13.54 -9.04
CA GLY A 48 -1.23 -14.46 -8.93
C GLY A 48 0.08 -13.77 -8.51
N VAL A 49 0.35 -12.57 -9.04
CA VAL A 49 1.56 -11.80 -8.71
C VAL A 49 1.45 -11.11 -7.34
N THR A 50 0.29 -10.52 -7.04
CA THR A 50 0.14 -9.65 -5.87
C THR A 50 -0.31 -10.39 -4.60
N GLY A 51 -0.87 -11.59 -4.75
CA GLY A 51 -1.52 -12.32 -3.66
C GLY A 51 -2.80 -11.66 -3.13
N LEU A 52 -3.31 -10.61 -3.80
CA LEU A 52 -4.49 -9.89 -3.36
C LEU A 52 -5.77 -10.67 -3.67
N SER A 53 -6.71 -10.66 -2.71
CA SER A 53 -8.06 -11.14 -2.94
C SER A 53 -8.79 -10.29 -3.99
N PRO A 54 -9.88 -10.78 -4.60
CA PRO A 54 -10.67 -9.99 -5.54
C PRO A 54 -11.09 -8.63 -4.95
N ARG A 55 -11.52 -8.62 -3.69
CA ARG A 55 -11.85 -7.39 -2.96
C ARG A 55 -10.64 -6.46 -2.79
N GLY A 56 -9.47 -7.02 -2.50
CA GLY A 56 -8.22 -6.28 -2.36
C GLY A 56 -7.83 -5.57 -3.65
N LEU A 57 -7.96 -6.24 -4.80
CA LEU A 57 -7.72 -5.61 -6.10
C LEU A 57 -8.72 -4.51 -6.44
N SER A 58 -10.01 -4.74 -6.18
CA SER A 58 -11.01 -3.68 -6.38
C SER A 58 -10.71 -2.45 -5.54
N LEU A 59 -10.25 -2.61 -4.30
CA LEU A 59 -9.83 -1.49 -3.45
C LEU A 59 -8.57 -0.80 -3.96
N ALA A 60 -7.59 -1.56 -4.47
CA ALA A 60 -6.38 -1.00 -5.05
C ALA A 60 -6.69 -0.05 -6.20
N ILE A 61 -7.61 -0.44 -7.09
CA ILE A 61 -8.02 0.40 -8.23
C ILE A 61 -8.81 1.62 -7.75
N LYS A 62 -9.79 1.42 -6.86
CA LYS A 62 -10.68 2.50 -6.36
C LYS A 62 -9.98 3.59 -5.52
N ARG A 63 -8.83 3.29 -4.92
CA ARG A 63 -8.07 4.25 -4.11
C ARG A 63 -7.37 5.31 -4.94
N LEU A 64 -7.20 5.05 -6.22
CA LEU A 64 -6.51 5.95 -7.10
C LEU A 64 -7.50 6.96 -7.70
N PRO A 65 -7.05 8.18 -8.01
CA PRO A 65 -7.90 9.14 -8.71
C PRO A 65 -8.33 8.58 -10.07
N GLU A 66 -9.57 8.85 -10.45
CA GLU A 66 -10.06 8.65 -11.81
C GLU A 66 -9.21 9.51 -12.77
N GLU A 67 -9.01 9.02 -13.99
CA GLU A 67 -8.25 9.74 -15.03
C GLU A 67 -9.12 10.67 -15.88
#